data_AF-A0A7C6YMX5-F1
#
_entry.id   AF-A0A7C6YMX5-F1
#
_cell.length_a   1.000
_cell.length_b   1.000
_cell.length_c   1.000
_cell.angle_alpha   90.00
_cell.angle_beta   90.00
_cell.angle_gamma   90.00
#
_symmetry.space_group_name_H-M   'P 1'
#
loop_
_entity.id
_entity.type
_entity.pdbx_description
1 polymer ?
#
loop_
_entity_poly.entity_id
_entity_poly.type
_entity_poly.pdbx_seq_one_letter_code
_entity_poly.pdbx_strand_id
1 'polypeptide(L)' 'MFLHLQPQTSQAKVYATTRELLTNKIAYNRMAQAVNPYGDGQASQRIVKALHYFWGWEKEKPQGYSVDFVTSM' A
#
# COMPACT_ATOMS: atom_id res chain seq x y z
N MET A 1 1.48 21.28 -26.85
CA MET A 1 1.01 21.63 -25.48
C MET A 1 1.81 20.80 -24.49
N PHE A 2 2.94 21.31 -24.01
CA PHE A 2 3.79 20.60 -23.03
C PHE A 2 3.15 20.71 -21.65
N LEU A 3 2.81 19.57 -21.04
CA LEU A 3 2.46 19.51 -19.63
C LEU A 3 3.68 19.94 -18.83
N HIS A 4 3.59 21.07 -18.13
CA HIS A 4 4.56 21.48 -17.13
C HIS A 4 4.49 20.51 -15.94
N LEU A 5 5.15 19.36 -16.08
CA LEU A 5 5.35 18.43 -14.97
C LEU A 5 6.38 19.05 -14.03
N GLN A 6 5.90 19.63 -12.94
CA GLN A 6 6.75 20.06 -11.84
C GLN A 6 7.38 18.81 -11.19
N PRO A 7 8.67 18.82 -10.86
CA PRO A 7 9.30 17.69 -10.20
C PRO A 7 8.63 17.44 -8.84
N GLN A 8 8.42 16.16 -8.50
CA GLN A 8 7.77 15.73 -7.25
C GLN A 8 8.52 16.24 -6.01
N THR A 9 9.82 16.51 -6.14
CA THR A 9 10.71 16.98 -5.09
C THR A 9 10.82 18.49 -5.00
N SER A 10 10.03 19.27 -5.77
CA SER A 10 10.06 20.72 -5.67
C SER A 10 9.54 21.18 -4.29
N GLN A 11 10.22 22.17 -3.71
CA GLN A 11 9.83 22.74 -2.42
C GLN A 11 8.36 23.20 -2.41
N ALA A 12 7.94 23.88 -3.48
CA ALA A 12 6.57 24.39 -3.60
C ALA A 12 5.53 23.25 -3.58
N LYS A 13 5.82 22.13 -4.26
CA LYS A 13 4.90 20.98 -4.30
C LYS A 13 4.81 20.31 -2.93
N VAL A 14 5.95 20.04 -2.28
CA VAL A 14 6.00 19.45 -0.94
C VAL A 14 5.23 20.31 0.06
N TYR A 15 5.51 21.63 0.09
CA TYR A 15 4.82 22.56 0.99
C TYR A 15 3.30 22.53 0.78
N ALA A 16 2.85 22.62 -0.46
CA ALA A 16 1.41 22.64 -0.77
C ALA A 16 0.72 21.34 -0.34
N THR A 17 1.30 20.17 -0.65
CA THR A 17 0.71 18.86 -0.30
C THR A 17 0.71 18.64 1.21
N THR A 18 1.77 19.03 1.92
CA THR A 18 1.83 18.91 3.38
C THR A 18 0.81 19.83 4.04
N ARG A 19 0.70 21.08 3.59
CA ARG A 19 -0.29 22.03 4.12
C ARG A 19 -1.72 21.53 3.93
N GLU A 20 -2.03 20.94 2.79
CA GLU A 20 -3.35 20.33 2.55
C GLU A 20 -3.66 19.27 3.61
N LEU A 21 -2.74 18.34 3.88
CA LEU A 21 -2.96 17.30 4.89
C LEU A 21 -3.06 17.84 6.32
N LEU A 22 -2.35 18.92 6.64
CA LEU A 22 -2.39 19.51 7.99
C LEU A 22 -3.66 20.34 8.24
N THR A 23 -4.26 20.92 7.20
CA THR A 23 -5.38 21.86 7.34
C THR A 23 -6.72 21.33 6.85
N ASN A 24 -6.73 20.25 6.05
CA ASN A 24 -7.94 19.61 5.55
C ASN A 24 -8.12 18.22 6.17
N LYS A 25 -8.99 18.16 7.19
CA LYS A 25 -9.30 16.91 7.90
C LYS A 25 -9.92 15.84 7.00
N ILE A 26 -10.68 16.23 5.97
CA ILE A 26 -11.28 15.28 5.01
C ILE A 26 -10.17 14.63 4.18
N ALA A 27 -9.23 15.42 3.65
CA ALA A 27 -8.09 14.91 2.90
C ALA A 27 -7.21 13.99 3.75
N TYR A 28 -6.92 14.39 5.00
CA TYR A 28 -6.16 13.56 5.93
C TYR A 28 -6.85 12.23 6.20
N ASN A 29 -8.14 12.24 6.58
CA ASN A 29 -8.89 11.04 6.92
C ASN A 29 -8.97 10.07 5.74
N ARG A 30 -9.17 10.58 4.52
CA ARG A 30 -9.18 9.76 3.29
C ARG A 30 -7.89 8.98 3.11
N MET A 31 -6.74 9.58 3.41
CA MET A 31 -5.45 8.91 3.31
C MET A 31 -5.18 7.98 4.50
N ALA A 32 -5.48 8.43 5.71
CA ALA A 32 -5.22 7.67 6.94
C ALA A 32 -6.07 6.40 7.05
N GLN A 33 -7.28 6.40 6.48
CA GLN A 33 -8.21 5.27 6.51
C GLN A 33 -8.12 4.38 5.27
N ALA A 34 -7.24 4.70 4.31
CA ALA A 34 -7.09 3.89 3.12
C ALA A 34 -6.64 2.47 3.49
N VAL A 35 -7.24 1.46 2.86
CA VAL A 35 -6.81 0.07 3.00
C VAL A 35 -5.37 -0.03 2.54
N ASN A 36 -4.49 -0.56 3.40
CA ASN A 36 -3.11 -0.85 3.03
C ASN A 36 -3.08 -2.01 2.03
N PRO A 37 -2.75 -1.78 0.75
CA PRO A 37 -2.83 -2.82 -0.26
C PRO A 37 -1.61 -3.77 -0.24
N TYR A 38 -0.64 -3.54 0.66
CA TYR A 38 0.65 -4.23 0.65
C TYR A 38 0.75 -5.38 1.64
N GLY A 39 -0.28 -5.64 2.44
CA GLY A 39 -0.26 -6.79 3.33
C GLY A 39 -1.35 -6.77 4.40
N ASP A 40 -1.57 -7.96 4.94
CA ASP A 40 -2.45 -8.25 6.08
C ASP A 40 -1.68 -8.63 7.35
N GLY A 41 -0.36 -8.41 7.36
CA GLY A 41 0.53 -8.78 8.46
C GLY A 41 1.00 -10.24 8.47
N GLN A 42 0.55 -11.10 7.54
CA GLN A 42 0.92 -12.53 7.52
C GLN A 42 2.02 -12.86 6.50
N ALA A 43 2.73 -11.86 5.96
CA ALA A 43 3.77 -12.06 4.95
C ALA A 43 4.85 -13.05 5.40
N SER A 44 5.38 -12.89 6.62
CA SER A 44 6.42 -13.78 7.17
C SER A 44 5.96 -15.24 7.25
N GLN A 45 4.72 -15.47 7.70
CA GLN A 45 4.14 -16.82 7.78
C GLN A 45 3.98 -17.43 6.38
N ARG A 46 3.55 -16.65 5.38
CA ARG A 46 3.45 -17.12 3.99
C ARG A 46 4.81 -17.45 3.40
N ILE A 47 5.84 -16.65 3.67
CA ILE A 47 7.20 -16.89 3.21
C ILE A 47 7.73 -18.21 3.78
N VAL A 48 7.59 -18.44 5.09
CA VAL A 48 8.02 -19.70 5.72
C VAL A 48 7.31 -20.91 5.12
N LYS A 49 5.98 -20.84 4.94
CA LYS A 49 5.22 -21.94 4.29
C LYS A 49 5.65 -22.17 2.85
N ALA A 50 5.96 -21.12 2.10
CA ALA A 50 6.39 -21.25 0.70
C ALA A 50 7.75 -21.96 0.63
N LEU A 51 8.64 -21.64 1.57
CA LEU A 51 9.92 -22.31 1.75
C LEU A 51 9.74 -23.79 2.14
N HIS A 52 8.89 -24.11 3.12
CA HIS A 52 8.57 -25.49 3.47
C HIS A 52 8.02 -26.29 2.29
N TYR A 53 7.12 -25.70 1.52
CA TYR A 53 6.59 -26.31 0.30
C TYR A 53 7.69 -26.57 -0.74
N PHE A 54 8.58 -25.59 -0.96
CA PHE A 54 9.70 -25.72 -1.91
C PHE A 54 10.65 -26.88 -1.55
N TRP A 55 10.93 -27.10 -0.25
CA TRP A 55 11.76 -28.21 0.22
C TRP A 55 11.00 -29.52 0.49
N GLY A 56 9.69 -29.55 0.24
CA GLY A 56 8.86 -30.74 0.42
C GLY A 56 8.54 -31.09 1.88
N TRP A 57 8.74 -30.17 2.82
CA TRP A 57 8.36 -30.34 4.23
C TRP A 57 6.85 -30.13 4.45
N GLU A 58 6.22 -29.34 3.58
CA GLU A 58 4.76 -29.24 3.47
C GLU A 58 4.31 -29.66 2.06
N LYS A 59 3.17 -30.35 1.97
CA LYS A 59 2.63 -30.83 0.69
C LYS A 59 1.84 -29.76 -0.07
N GLU A 60 1.28 -28.80 0.66
CA GLU A 60 0.40 -27.78 0.09
C GLU A 60 1.12 -26.45 -0.08
N LYS A 61 0.89 -25.81 -1.23
CA LYS A 61 1.42 -24.48 -1.51
C LYS A 61 0.60 -23.44 -0.74
N PRO A 62 1.22 -22.49 -0.02
CA PRO A 62 0.47 -21.44 0.66
C PRO A 62 -0.28 -20.56 -0.34
N GLN A 63 -1.47 -20.11 0.05
CA GLN A 63 -2.22 -19.12 -0.70
C GLN A 63 -1.49 -17.77 -0.70
N GLY A 64 -1.47 -17.12 -1.87
CA GLY A 64 -0.97 -15.76 -2.02
C GLY A 64 -1.82 -14.73 -1.27
N TYR A 65 -1.27 -13.54 -1.05
CA TYR A 65 -2.03 -12.41 -0.54
C TYR A 65 -2.83 -11.76 -1.67
N SER A 66 -4.10 -11.46 -1.42
CA SER A 66 -4.98 -10.72 -2.31
C SER A 66 -5.74 -9.65 -1.53
N VAL A 67 -6.06 -8.55 -2.21
CA VAL A 67 -6.88 -7.46 -1.67
C VAL A 67 -8.20 -7.48 -2.42
N ASP A 68 -9.30 -7.67 -1.70
CA ASP A 68 -10.63 -7.60 -2.27
C ASP A 68 -11.09 -6.14 -2.29
N PHE A 69 -10.91 -5.48 -3.44
CA PHE A 69 -11.26 -4.06 -3.62
C PHE A 69 -12.78 -3.78 -3.66
N VAL A 70 -13.63 -4.82 -3.55
CA VAL A 70 -15.09 -4.71 -3.76
C VAL A 70 -15.84 -4.21 -2.51
N THR A 71 -15.27 -4.33 -1.30
CA THR A 71 -15.97 -4.03 -0.03
C THR A 71 -15.59 -2.68 0.60
N SER A 72 -14.84 -1.82 -0.10
CA SER A 72 -14.30 -0.56 0.46
C SER A 72 -14.98 0.73 -0.06
N MET A 73 -16.18 0.65 -0.64
CA MET A 73 -16.99 1.82 -1.04
C MET A 73 -18.10 2.14 -0.03
#